data_AF-A0AAU3D8B4-F1
#
_entry.id   AF-A0AAU3D8B4-F1
#
_cell.length_a   1.000
_cell.length_b   1.000
_cell.length_c   1.000
_cell.angle_alpha   90.00
_cell.angle_beta   90.00
_cell.angle_gamma   90.00
#
_symmetry.space_group_name_H-M   'P 1'
#
loop_
_entity.id
_entity.type
_entity.pdbx_description
1 polymer ?
#
loop_
_entity_poly.entity_id
_entity_poly.type
_entity_poly.pdbx_seq_one_letter_code
_entity_poly.pdbx_strand_id
1 'polypeptide(L)'
;MLTRAFADLLPAELAARTTKGAFEADHYGGLRAALPELLDTGGVNLAALDLIDAKRFREQIRHAAAGVPMPLAHIEQTLAADAWLHAITHTPDPVWVAIAPGKVE
;
A
#
# COMPACT_ATOMS: atom_id res chain seq x y z
N MET A 1 -1.49 28.20 -7.99
CA MET A 1 -2.29 28.02 -9.23
C MET A 1 -3.65 27.41 -8.91
N LEU A 2 -3.73 26.27 -8.19
CA LEU A 2 -5.01 25.67 -7.77
C LEU A 2 -5.89 26.59 -6.90
N THR A 3 -5.32 27.22 -5.87
CA THR A 3 -6.08 28.07 -4.93
C THR A 3 -6.83 29.21 -5.64
N ARG A 4 -6.23 29.83 -6.66
CA ARG A 4 -6.85 30.91 -7.45
C ARG A 4 -7.98 30.39 -8.34
N ALA A 5 -7.89 29.17 -8.84
CA ALA A 5 -8.92 28.56 -9.68
C ALA A 5 -10.20 28.22 -8.91
N PHE A 6 -10.09 28.00 -7.59
CA PHE A 6 -11.21 27.65 -6.71
C PHE A 6 -11.60 28.78 -5.74
N ALA A 7 -11.09 30.00 -5.95
CA ALA A 7 -11.24 31.12 -5.01
C ALA A 7 -12.71 31.48 -4.72
N ASP A 8 -13.60 31.30 -5.70
CA ASP A 8 -15.03 31.61 -5.59
C ASP A 8 -15.90 30.38 -5.23
N LEU A 9 -15.28 29.20 -5.10
CA LEU A 9 -15.96 27.92 -4.89
C LEU A 9 -15.71 27.32 -3.51
N LEU A 10 -14.63 27.70 -2.84
CA LEU A 10 -14.24 27.15 -1.54
C LEU A 10 -14.29 28.25 -0.45
N PRO A 11 -14.58 27.87 0.81
CA PRO A 11 -14.51 28.80 1.94
C PRO A 11 -13.12 29.45 2.06
N ALA A 12 -13.07 30.70 2.50
CA ALA A 12 -11.83 31.46 2.64
C ALA A 12 -10.81 30.76 3.57
N GLU A 13 -11.31 30.01 4.55
CA GLU A 13 -10.53 29.20 5.49
C GLU A 13 -9.75 28.08 4.78
N LEU A 14 -10.34 27.47 3.74
CA LEU A 14 -9.68 26.45 2.93
C LEU A 14 -8.61 27.06 2.03
N ALA A 15 -8.87 28.26 1.48
CA ALA A 15 -7.93 28.97 0.62
C ALA A 15 -6.72 29.54 1.41
N ALA A 16 -6.93 29.92 2.68
CA ALA A 16 -5.90 30.44 3.56
C ALA A 16 -5.03 29.35 4.21
N ARG A 17 -5.41 28.07 4.08
CA ARG A 17 -4.67 26.96 4.68
C ARG A 17 -3.32 26.77 3.98
N THR A 18 -2.25 26.89 4.75
CA THR A 18 -0.86 26.71 4.27
C THR A 18 -0.33 25.29 4.47
N THR A 19 -1.04 24.45 5.23
CA THR A 19 -0.65 23.06 5.49
C THR A 19 -1.36 22.11 4.52
N LYS A 20 -0.64 21.11 4.00
CA LYS A 20 -1.25 19.99 3.29
C LYS A 20 -1.95 19.07 4.31
N GLY A 21 -3.01 18.38 3.91
CA GLY A 21 -3.60 17.29 4.72
C GLY A 21 -2.51 16.34 5.20
N ALA A 22 -2.45 16.08 6.51
CA ALA A 22 -1.62 15.02 7.06
C ALA A 22 -2.46 13.74 7.04
N PHE A 23 -2.00 12.73 6.31
CA PHE A 23 -2.65 11.42 6.21
C PHE A 23 -1.99 10.38 7.13
N GLU A 24 -1.05 10.82 7.97
CA GLU A 24 -0.25 9.96 8.85
C GLU A 24 -1.12 9.19 9.84
N ALA A 25 -2.15 9.85 10.38
CA ALA A 25 -3.10 9.22 11.31
C ALA A 25 -3.85 8.05 10.66
N ASP A 26 -4.32 8.22 9.43
CA ASP A 26 -4.99 7.17 8.66
C ASP A 26 -4.01 6.03 8.34
N HIS A 27 -2.75 6.38 8.04
CA HIS A 27 -1.71 5.40 7.73
C HIS A 27 -1.39 4.51 8.92
N TYR A 28 -1.14 5.09 10.10
CA TYR A 28 -0.91 4.34 11.33
C TYR A 28 -2.17 3.58 11.77
N GLY A 29 -3.36 4.15 11.55
CA GLY A 29 -4.64 3.50 11.79
C GLY A 29 -4.82 2.22 10.96
N GLY A 30 -4.55 2.31 9.65
CA GLY A 30 -4.60 1.17 8.73
C GLY A 30 -3.60 0.07 9.10
N LEU A 31 -2.35 0.43 9.37
CA LEU A 31 -1.32 -0.52 9.83
C LEU A 31 -1.72 -1.24 11.12
N ARG A 32 -2.35 -0.52 12.06
CA ARG A 32 -2.84 -1.13 13.31
C ARG A 32 -3.99 -2.09 13.07
N ALA A 33 -4.94 -1.73 12.21
CA ALA A 33 -6.07 -2.59 11.89
C ALA A 33 -5.64 -3.88 11.18
N ALA A 34 -4.66 -3.79 10.27
CA ALA A 34 -4.12 -4.93 9.52
C ALA A 34 -3.00 -5.68 10.25
N LEU A 35 -2.58 -5.25 11.45
CA LEU A 35 -1.39 -5.77 12.14
C LEU A 35 -1.34 -7.30 12.25
N PRO A 36 -2.42 -8.01 12.65
CA PRO A 36 -2.37 -9.48 12.74
C PRO A 36 -2.04 -10.14 11.39
N GLU A 37 -2.67 -9.68 10.31
CA GLU A 37 -2.45 -10.19 8.96
C GLU A 37 -1.03 -9.87 8.47
N LEU A 38 -0.57 -8.63 8.68
CA LEU A 38 0.77 -8.20 8.29
C LEU A 38 1.88 -8.97 9.01
N LEU A 39 1.65 -9.42 10.25
CA LEU A 39 2.63 -10.24 10.98
C LEU A 39 2.67 -11.70 10.52
N ASP A 40 1.55 -12.18 9.97
CA ASP A 40 1.40 -13.55 9.47
C ASP A 40 1.99 -13.67 8.06
N THR A 41 1.59 -12.78 7.14
CA THR A 41 1.90 -12.90 5.71
C THR A 41 2.97 -11.93 5.23
N GLY A 42 3.12 -10.77 5.87
CA GLY A 42 3.95 -9.68 5.38
C GLY A 42 5.45 -10.01 5.35
N GLY A 43 6.04 -9.93 4.15
CA GLY A 43 7.48 -10.08 3.96
C GLY A 43 7.98 -11.52 3.96
N VAL A 44 7.07 -12.51 4.01
CA VAL A 44 7.43 -13.93 4.06
C VAL A 44 8.16 -14.37 2.80
N ASN A 45 7.72 -13.92 1.63
CA ASN A 45 8.31 -14.29 0.34
C ASN A 45 9.69 -13.65 0.18
N LEU A 46 9.84 -12.39 0.58
CA LEU A 46 11.14 -11.70 0.56
C LEU A 46 12.14 -12.29 1.57
N ALA A 47 11.67 -12.68 2.75
CA ALA A 47 12.51 -13.34 3.75
C ALA A 47 12.96 -14.73 3.29
N ALA A 48 12.10 -15.48 2.59
CA ALA A 48 12.46 -16.77 2.00
C ALA A 48 13.57 -16.66 0.93
N LEU A 49 13.78 -15.47 0.37
CA LEU A 49 14.86 -15.16 -0.57
C LEU A 49 16.08 -14.50 0.11
N ASP A 50 16.12 -14.45 1.45
CA ASP A 50 17.14 -13.76 2.25
C ASP A 50 17.33 -12.27 1.91
N LEU A 51 16.31 -11.63 1.32
CA LEU A 51 16.36 -10.20 0.95
C LEU A 51 16.07 -9.27 2.14
N ILE A 52 15.37 -9.78 3.16
CA ILE A 52 15.07 -9.06 4.39
C ILE A 52 15.24 -9.94 5.62
N ASP A 53 15.52 -9.32 6.76
CA ASP A 53 15.42 -9.97 8.07
C ASP A 53 13.96 -9.93 8.54
N ALA A 54 13.30 -11.10 8.56
CA ALA A 54 11.90 -11.23 8.95
C ALA A 54 11.62 -10.77 10.38
N LYS A 55 12.54 -11.01 11.33
CA LYS A 55 12.34 -10.64 12.73
C LYS A 55 12.37 -9.13 12.87
N ARG A 56 13.40 -8.49 12.31
CA ARG A 56 13.57 -7.04 12.30
C ARG A 56 12.41 -6.35 11.57
N PHE A 57 11.97 -6.90 10.44
CA PHE A 57 10.84 -6.36 9.70
C PHE A 57 9.53 -6.39 10.50
N ARG A 58 9.25 -7.52 11.17
CA ARG A 58 8.08 -7.64 12.06
C ARG A 58 8.15 -6.65 13.23
N GLU A 59 9.32 -6.38 13.79
CA GLU A 59 9.50 -5.36 14.83
C GLU A 59 9.16 -3.96 14.30
N GLN A 60 9.61 -3.61 13.09
CA GLN A 60 9.26 -2.34 12.43
C GLN A 60 7.75 -2.20 12.20
N ILE A 61 7.06 -3.25 11.75
CA ILE A 61 5.60 -3.24 11.59
C ILE A 61 4.90 -2.97 12.93
N ARG A 62 5.36 -3.58 14.04
CA ARG A 62 4.79 -3.34 15.38
C ARG A 62 4.98 -1.90 15.84
N HIS A 63 6.17 -1.32 15.61
CA HIS A 63 6.44 0.08 15.94
C HIS A 63 5.54 1.02 15.13
N ALA A 64 5.37 0.76 13.83
CA ALA A 64 4.47 1.55 12.99
C ALA A 64 3.02 1.44 13.47
N ALA A 65 2.50 0.24 13.73
CA ALA A 65 1.15 0.05 14.28
C ALA A 65 0.94 0.73 15.65
N ALA A 66 2.00 0.84 16.46
CA ALA A 66 1.99 1.59 17.71
C ALA A 66 2.03 3.12 17.52
N GLY A 67 2.20 3.61 16.29
CA GLY A 67 2.27 5.04 15.98
C GLY A 67 3.65 5.67 16.28
N VAL A 68 4.71 4.86 16.36
CA VAL A 68 6.07 5.37 16.55
C VAL A 68 6.50 6.12 15.28
N PRO A 69 6.92 7.39 15.36
CA PRO A 69 7.37 8.13 14.19
C PRO A 69 8.54 7.45 13.48
N MET A 70 8.36 7.07 12.22
CA MET A 70 9.36 6.38 11.42
C MET A 70 9.11 6.55 9.91
N PRO A 71 10.12 6.30 9.05
CA PRO A 71 9.93 6.32 7.60
C PRO A 71 9.04 5.15 7.12
N LEU A 72 7.73 5.40 7.02
CA LEU A 72 6.73 4.39 6.62
C LEU A 72 6.92 3.85 5.20
N ALA A 73 7.49 4.67 4.30
CA ALA A 73 7.72 4.31 2.91
C ALA A 73 8.48 2.99 2.72
N HIS A 74 9.45 2.66 3.59
CA HIS A 74 10.19 1.40 3.46
C HIS A 74 9.35 0.18 3.84
N ILE A 75 8.44 0.33 4.81
CA ILE A 75 7.50 -0.74 5.17
C ILE A 75 6.55 -0.97 4.01
N GLU A 76 5.96 0.10 3.47
CA GLU A 76 5.04 0.05 2.33
C GLU A 76 5.69 -0.60 1.10
N GLN A 77 6.92 -0.20 0.76
CA GLN A 77 7.67 -0.78 -0.35
C GLN A 77 7.94 -2.27 -0.16
N THR A 78 8.30 -2.68 1.07
CA THR A 78 8.55 -4.10 1.38
C THR A 78 7.27 -4.90 1.25
N LEU A 79 6.15 -4.40 1.78
CA LEU A 79 4.84 -5.06 1.68
C LEU A 79 4.37 -5.14 0.23
N ALA A 80 4.54 -4.07 -0.55
CA ALA A 80 4.16 -4.06 -1.96
C ALA A 80 4.99 -5.04 -2.80
N ALA A 81 6.31 -5.10 -2.57
CA ALA A 81 7.18 -6.05 -3.25
C ALA A 81 6.87 -7.50 -2.87
N ASP A 82 6.60 -7.78 -1.59
CA ASP A 82 6.22 -9.11 -1.12
C ASP A 82 4.87 -9.55 -1.69
N ALA A 83 3.86 -8.67 -1.72
CA ALA A 83 2.56 -8.94 -2.32
C ALA A 83 2.66 -9.14 -3.84
N TRP A 84 3.50 -8.36 -4.52
CA TRP A 84 3.78 -8.57 -5.95
C TRP A 84 4.42 -9.93 -6.19
N LEU A 85 5.45 -10.29 -5.41
CA LEU A 85 6.12 -11.59 -5.52
C LEU A 85 5.14 -12.75 -5.26
N HIS A 86 4.29 -12.62 -4.24
CA HIS A 86 3.23 -13.58 -3.97
C HIS A 86 2.28 -13.73 -5.16
N ALA A 87 1.83 -12.62 -5.74
CA ALA A 87 0.94 -12.64 -6.90
C ALA A 87 1.57 -13.35 -8.10
N ILE A 88 2.81 -12.99 -8.50
CA ILE A 88 3.44 -13.60 -9.69
C ILE A 88 3.80 -15.08 -9.50
N THR A 89 3.92 -15.54 -8.25
CA THR A 89 4.25 -16.94 -7.95
C THR A 89 3.01 -17.83 -7.80
N HIS A 90 1.86 -17.27 -7.42
CA HIS A 90 0.64 -18.04 -7.14
C HIS A 90 -0.50 -17.76 -8.13
N THR A 91 -0.38 -16.76 -9.00
CA THR A 91 -1.38 -16.50 -10.04
C THR A 91 -1.21 -17.52 -11.17
N PRO A 92 -2.28 -18.23 -11.58
CA PRO A 92 -2.21 -19.13 -12.72
C PRO A 92 -1.91 -18.37 -14.01
N ASP A 93 -1.21 -19.02 -14.93
CA ASP A 93 -0.91 -18.42 -16.23
C ASP A 93 -2.19 -18.02 -16.98
N PRO A 94 -2.20 -16.85 -17.66
CA PRO A 94 -3.33 -16.43 -18.44
C PRO A 94 -3.57 -17.41 -19.59
N VAL A 95 -4.79 -17.96 -19.67
CA VAL A 95 -5.20 -18.84 -20.76
C VAL A 95 -5.84 -18.00 -21.87
N TRP A 96 -5.20 -17.96 -23.04
CA TRP A 96 -5.77 -17.35 -24.23
C TRP A 96 -6.84 -18.28 -24.82
N VAL A 97 -8.08 -17.81 -24.92
CA VAL A 97 -9.18 -18.56 -25.53
C VAL A 97 -9.42 -18.02 -26.93
N ALA A 98 -9.34 -18.88 -27.95
CA ALA A 98 -9.72 -18.51 -29.30
C ALA A 98 -11.25 -18.29 -29.36
N ILE A 99 -11.68 -17.08 -29.69
CA ILE A 99 -13.08 -16.82 -30.02
C ILE A 99 -13.30 -17.41 -31.43
N ALA A 100 -13.97 -18.56 -31.50
CA ALA A 100 -14.38 -19.10 -32.80
C ALA A 100 -15.35 -18.09 -33.44
N PRO A 101 -15.08 -17.59 -34.67
CA PRO A 101 -16.04 -16.76 -35.36
C PRO A 101 -17.31 -17.57 -35.59
N GLY A 102 -18.44 -17.07 -35.07
CA GLY A 102 -19.74 -17.69 -35.25
C GLY A 102 -20.02 -17.90 -36.73
N LYS A 103 -20.44 -19.13 -37.08
CA LYS A 103 -20.91 -19.47 -38.41
C LYS A 103 -22.15 -18.61 -38.68
N VAL A 104 -22.06 -17.66 -39.60
CA VAL A 104 -23.21 -16.91 -40.09
C VAL A 104 -24.00 -17.89 -40.96
N GLU A 105 -25.21 -18.25 -40.52
CA GLU A 105 -26.18 -19.01 -41.32
C GLU A 105 -26.71 -18.18 -42.49
#